data_AF-A0A819P219-F1
#
_entry.id   AF-A0A819P219-F1
#
_cell.length_a   1.000
_cell.length_b   1.000
_cell.length_c   1.000
_cell.angle_alpha   90.00
_cell.angle_beta   90.00
_cell.angle_gamma   90.00
#
_symmetry.space_group_name_H-M   'P 1'
#
loop_
_entity.id
_entity.type
_entity.pdbx_description
1 polymer ?
#
loop_
_entity_poly.entity_id
_entity_poly.type
_entity_poly.pdbx_seq_one_letter_code
_entity_poly.pdbx_strand_id
1 'polypeptide(L)'
;MLLTRAVRPDRLIIAAKSFVESVFGSEFVQKADALLNLEQIINKEIQGLTPILLCSVPGHDASNRVEELATNLNKNLTSIAIGSAEGFSLAEQAINTAAKQGNWVLLKNVHLAPQWLKELEKKLHSLKPHESFRLFLSTEIHPKLPTSLLRMGLCLVFEPATGIRPSLMRTLNEFSESRMEKIPNIRAKAYFRLAWLHALVVERLRYTPLGWSKHYEIN
;
A
#
# COMPACT_ATOMS: atom_id res chain seq x y z
N MET A 1 -16.90 19.05 21.35
CA MET A 1 -15.88 17.99 21.54
C MET A 1 -15.59 17.66 23.00
N LEU A 2 -15.24 18.62 23.87
CA LEU A 2 -14.96 18.33 25.30
C LEU A 2 -16.13 17.64 26.02
N LEU A 3 -17.35 18.13 25.81
CA LEU A 3 -18.56 17.55 26.37
C LEU A 3 -18.83 16.14 25.80
N THR A 4 -18.61 15.94 24.49
CA THR A 4 -18.67 14.62 23.84
C THR A 4 -17.66 13.66 24.46
N ARG A 5 -16.41 14.10 24.70
CA ARG A 5 -15.39 13.27 25.35
C ARG A 5 -15.79 12.86 26.77
N ALA A 6 -16.42 13.76 27.53
CA ALA A 6 -16.84 13.49 28.90
C ALA A 6 -18.07 12.57 29.00
N VAL A 7 -19.04 12.73 28.09
CA VAL A 7 -20.36 12.05 28.21
C VAL A 7 -20.51 10.88 27.23
N ARG A 8 -19.88 10.95 26.05
CA ARG A 8 -20.00 9.98 24.94
C ARG A 8 -18.67 9.80 24.19
N PRO A 9 -17.65 9.18 24.82
CA PRO A 9 -16.34 8.99 24.20
C PRO A 9 -16.41 8.16 22.91
N ASP A 10 -17.43 7.29 22.77
CA ASP A 10 -17.74 6.53 21.56
C ASP A 10 -17.98 7.43 20.33
N ARG A 11 -18.48 8.66 20.52
CA ARG A 11 -18.76 9.62 19.45
C ARG A 11 -17.62 10.58 19.18
N LEU A 12 -16.48 10.45 19.87
CA LEU A 12 -15.39 11.41 19.77
C LEU A 12 -14.81 11.50 18.35
N ILE A 13 -14.63 10.38 17.66
CA ILE A 13 -14.12 10.33 16.28
C ILE A 13 -15.07 11.06 15.32
N ILE A 14 -16.39 10.84 15.48
CA ILE A 14 -17.42 11.50 14.67
C ILE A 14 -17.42 13.01 14.93
N ALA A 15 -17.39 13.42 16.20
CA ALA A 15 -17.35 14.83 16.56
C ALA A 15 -16.06 15.53 16.09
N ALA A 16 -14.93 14.83 16.10
CA ALA A 16 -13.67 15.33 15.56
C ALA A 16 -13.73 15.50 14.03
N LYS A 17 -14.29 14.52 13.31
CA LYS A 17 -14.52 14.62 11.86
C LYS A 17 -15.39 15.82 11.52
N SER A 18 -16.53 15.99 12.19
CA SER A 18 -17.41 17.15 11.96
C SER A 18 -16.74 18.49 12.28
N PHE A 19 -15.88 18.54 13.31
CA PHE A 19 -15.09 19.73 13.62
C PHE A 19 -14.12 20.07 12.49
N VAL A 20 -13.36 19.09 11.99
CA VAL A 20 -12.43 19.28 10.85
C VAL A 20 -13.18 19.74 9.61
N GLU A 21 -14.32 19.13 9.30
CA GLU A 21 -15.16 19.51 8.16
C GLU A 21 -15.71 20.94 8.29
N SER A 22 -16.01 21.41 9.50
CA SER A 22 -16.46 22.78 9.74
C SER A 22 -15.38 23.84 9.52
N VAL A 23 -14.10 23.46 9.64
CA VAL A 23 -12.95 24.37 9.49
C VAL A 23 -12.37 24.33 8.07
N PHE A 24 -12.22 23.14 7.50
CA PHE A 24 -11.53 22.92 6.22
C PHE A 24 -12.48 22.56 5.05
N GLY A 25 -13.78 22.43 5.33
CA GLY A 25 -14.79 22.02 4.36
C GLY A 25 -15.01 20.50 4.32
N SER A 26 -16.17 20.09 3.83
CA SER A 26 -16.60 18.68 3.78
C SER A 26 -15.74 17.79 2.87
N GLU A 27 -15.08 18.38 1.87
CA GLU A 27 -14.23 17.64 0.93
C GLU A 27 -12.85 17.29 1.50
N PHE A 28 -12.41 17.96 2.58
CA PHE A 28 -11.05 17.79 3.10
C PHE A 28 -10.78 16.34 3.51
N VAL A 29 -11.72 15.74 4.26
CA VAL A 29 -11.63 14.34 4.69
C VAL A 29 -11.89 13.39 3.51
N GLN A 30 -12.81 13.74 2.60
CA GLN A 30 -13.14 12.90 1.44
C GLN A 30 -11.96 12.76 0.47
N LYS A 31 -11.12 13.79 0.32
CA LYS A 31 -9.89 13.74 -0.49
C LYS A 31 -8.84 12.83 0.14
N ALA A 32 -8.78 12.74 1.47
CA ALA A 32 -7.91 11.78 2.16
C ALA A 32 -8.42 10.33 2.01
N ASP A 33 -9.74 10.13 1.93
CA ASP A 33 -10.37 8.83 1.67
C ASP A 33 -10.33 8.40 0.18
N ALA A 34 -9.89 9.30 -0.72
CA ALA A 34 -9.79 9.00 -2.14
C ALA A 34 -8.70 7.94 -2.42
N LEU A 35 -8.93 7.12 -3.44
CA LEU A 35 -7.97 6.09 -3.84
C LEU A 35 -6.62 6.72 -4.19
N LEU A 36 -5.56 6.19 -3.58
CA LEU A 36 -4.19 6.61 -3.85
C LEU A 36 -3.86 6.38 -5.33
N ASN A 37 -3.55 7.47 -6.05
CA ASN A 37 -3.10 7.42 -7.43
C ASN A 37 -1.56 7.38 -7.49
N LEU A 38 -1.02 6.16 -7.57
CA LEU A 38 0.43 5.93 -7.55
C LEU A 38 1.13 6.54 -8.78
N GLU A 39 0.47 6.54 -9.94
CA GLU A 39 0.99 7.14 -11.17
C GLU A 39 1.21 8.65 -11.01
N GLN A 40 0.21 9.36 -10.50
CA GLN A 40 0.29 10.80 -10.31
C GLN A 40 1.42 11.17 -9.35
N ILE A 41 1.55 10.43 -8.26
CA ILE A 41 2.60 10.60 -7.26
C ILE A 41 3.98 10.43 -7.90
N ILE A 42 4.21 9.33 -8.63
CA ILE A 42 5.50 9.03 -9.29
C ILE A 42 5.90 10.10 -10.31
N ASN A 43 4.92 10.61 -11.06
CA ASN A 43 5.16 11.53 -12.17
C ASN A 43 5.29 12.99 -11.73
N LYS A 44 4.56 13.42 -10.69
CA LYS A 44 4.47 14.84 -10.32
C LYS A 44 5.14 15.20 -9.01
N GLU A 45 5.28 14.27 -8.08
CA GLU A 45 5.61 14.57 -6.69
C GLU A 45 6.99 14.03 -6.26
N ILE A 46 7.58 13.12 -7.04
CA ILE A 46 8.76 12.36 -6.63
C ILE A 46 9.94 12.52 -7.60
N GLN A 47 11.12 12.76 -7.04
CA GLN A 47 12.40 12.76 -7.74
C GLN A 47 13.05 11.38 -7.71
N GLY A 48 13.94 11.07 -8.67
CA GLY A 48 14.56 9.75 -8.76
C GLY A 48 15.42 9.32 -7.57
N LEU A 49 15.90 10.27 -6.75
CA LEU A 49 16.69 9.96 -5.54
C LEU A 49 15.83 9.56 -4.33
N THR A 50 14.54 9.90 -4.33
CA THR A 50 13.63 9.63 -3.22
C THR A 50 13.03 8.23 -3.40
N PRO A 51 13.41 7.22 -2.57
CA PRO A 51 12.81 5.90 -2.67
C PRO A 51 11.35 5.93 -2.21
N ILE A 52 10.54 5.05 -2.79
CA ILE A 52 9.12 4.90 -2.47
C ILE A 52 8.96 3.64 -1.64
N LEU A 53 8.59 3.80 -0.38
CA LEU A 53 8.35 2.69 0.53
C LEU A 53 6.86 2.35 0.53
N LEU A 54 6.54 1.12 0.12
CA LEU A 54 5.22 0.55 0.24
C LEU A 54 5.15 -0.21 1.56
N CYS A 55 4.68 0.48 2.59
CA CYS A 55 4.56 -0.03 3.95
C CYS A 55 3.20 -0.69 4.14
N SER A 56 3.18 -1.99 4.41
CA SER A 56 1.96 -2.75 4.63
C SER A 56 1.88 -3.28 6.06
N VAL A 57 0.66 -3.59 6.51
CA VAL A 57 0.48 -4.42 7.70
C VAL A 57 0.99 -5.84 7.45
N PRO A 58 1.41 -6.58 8.49
CA PRO A 58 1.86 -7.96 8.33
C PRO A 58 0.85 -8.83 7.56
N GLY A 59 1.34 -9.64 6.63
CA GLY A 59 0.49 -10.50 5.78
C GLY A 59 -0.15 -9.79 4.57
N HIS A 60 0.12 -8.50 4.35
CA HIS A 60 -0.28 -7.78 3.15
C HIS A 60 0.95 -7.32 2.35
N ASP A 61 0.95 -7.52 1.03
CA ASP A 61 2.00 -7.03 0.14
C ASP A 61 1.42 -6.11 -0.94
N ALA A 62 1.94 -4.89 -1.01
CA ALA A 62 1.54 -3.89 -1.99
C ALA A 62 2.41 -3.92 -3.26
N SER A 63 3.37 -4.84 -3.36
CA SER A 63 4.32 -4.92 -4.48
C SER A 63 3.63 -5.10 -5.84
N ASN A 64 2.51 -5.83 -5.90
CA ASN A 64 1.76 -6.06 -7.13
C ASN A 64 1.23 -4.76 -7.76
N ARG A 65 0.90 -3.74 -6.96
CA ARG A 65 0.45 -2.44 -7.49
C ARG A 65 1.51 -1.74 -8.33
N VAL A 66 2.79 -1.92 -7.96
CA VAL A 66 3.93 -1.38 -8.72
C VAL A 66 4.14 -2.17 -10.00
N GLU A 67 4.00 -3.49 -9.95
CA GLU A 67 4.16 -4.37 -11.11
C GLU A 67 3.08 -4.12 -12.17
N GLU A 68 1.81 -4.03 -11.74
CA GLU A 68 0.68 -3.64 -12.60
C GLU A 68 0.90 -2.24 -13.20
N LEU A 69 1.32 -1.27 -12.37
CA LEU A 69 1.56 0.08 -12.85
C LEU A 69 2.70 0.15 -13.87
N ALA A 70 3.81 -0.55 -13.62
CA ALA A 70 4.93 -0.60 -14.55
C ALA A 70 4.52 -1.24 -15.88
N THR A 71 3.69 -2.28 -15.84
CA THR A 71 3.12 -2.92 -17.03
C THR A 71 2.23 -1.94 -17.80
N ASN A 72 1.32 -1.25 -17.12
CA ASN A 72 0.39 -0.30 -17.73
C ASN A 72 1.12 0.91 -18.36
N LEU A 73 2.21 1.36 -17.74
CA LEU A 73 3.04 2.47 -18.25
C LEU A 73 4.16 2.03 -19.20
N ASN A 74 4.22 0.73 -19.52
CA ASN A 74 5.27 0.12 -20.34
C ASN A 74 6.70 0.50 -19.87
N LYS A 75 6.93 0.43 -18.55
CA LYS A 75 8.21 0.72 -17.89
C LYS A 75 8.97 -0.57 -17.61
N ASN A 76 10.28 -0.55 -17.85
CA ASN A 76 11.16 -1.65 -17.48
C ASN A 76 11.33 -1.68 -15.96
N LEU A 77 10.71 -2.68 -15.32
CA LEU A 77 10.78 -2.92 -13.89
C LEU A 77 11.60 -4.19 -13.60
N THR A 78 12.61 -4.07 -12.73
CA THR A 78 13.32 -5.22 -12.17
C THR A 78 12.82 -5.49 -10.75
N SER A 79 12.20 -6.64 -10.55
CA SER A 79 11.58 -7.05 -9.27
C SER A 79 12.46 -8.11 -8.58
N ILE A 80 12.91 -7.83 -7.35
CA ILE A 80 13.88 -8.66 -6.63
C ILE A 80 13.40 -8.86 -5.18
N ALA A 81 13.35 -10.11 -4.72
CA ALA A 81 13.08 -10.42 -3.32
C ALA A 81 14.37 -10.33 -2.48
N ILE A 82 14.30 -9.60 -1.37
CA ILE A 82 15.39 -9.47 -0.41
C ILE A 82 15.26 -10.55 0.65
N GLY A 83 16.36 -11.25 0.96
CA GLY A 83 16.37 -12.34 1.94
C GLY A 83 17.46 -13.39 1.74
N SER A 84 18.16 -13.35 0.61
CA SER A 84 19.32 -14.22 0.32
C SER A 84 20.55 -13.41 -0.07
N ALA A 85 21.73 -14.01 0.05
CA ALA A 85 23.00 -13.39 -0.36
C ALA A 85 23.01 -13.01 -1.85
N GLU A 86 22.45 -13.88 -2.69
CA GLU A 86 22.27 -13.62 -4.13
C GLU A 86 21.34 -12.43 -4.36
N GLY A 87 20.23 -12.34 -3.62
CA GLY A 87 19.28 -11.23 -3.70
C GLY A 87 19.92 -9.87 -3.39
N PHE A 88 20.82 -9.81 -2.41
CA PHE A 88 21.56 -8.58 -2.10
C PHE A 88 22.46 -8.13 -3.27
N SER A 89 23.23 -9.06 -3.85
CA SER A 89 24.12 -8.77 -4.98
C SER A 89 23.34 -8.34 -6.23
N LEU A 90 22.27 -9.06 -6.55
CA LEU A 90 21.38 -8.73 -7.67
C LEU A 90 20.69 -7.38 -7.48
N ALA A 91 20.21 -7.07 -6.27
CA ALA A 91 19.60 -5.78 -5.96
C ALA A 91 20.58 -4.63 -6.19
N GLU A 92 21.83 -4.78 -5.76
CA GLU A 92 22.86 -3.78 -5.97
C GLU A 92 23.20 -3.55 -7.45
N GLN A 93 23.31 -4.62 -8.22
CA GLN A 93 23.55 -4.55 -9.66
C GLN A 93 22.36 -3.91 -10.40
N ALA A 94 21.14 -4.31 -10.04
CA ALA A 94 19.91 -3.76 -10.60
C ALA A 94 19.78 -2.26 -10.31
N ILE A 95 20.02 -1.82 -9.08
CA ILE A 95 20.01 -0.40 -8.71
C ILE A 95 21.05 0.37 -9.53
N ASN A 96 22.28 -0.11 -9.61
CA ASN A 96 23.35 0.57 -10.35
C ASN A 96 23.03 0.69 -11.86
N THR A 97 22.45 -0.36 -12.44
CA THR A 97 22.08 -0.40 -13.86
C THR A 97 20.89 0.51 -14.13
N ALA A 98 19.85 0.39 -13.32
CA ALA A 98 18.63 1.19 -13.43
C ALA A 98 18.88 2.67 -13.16
N ALA A 99 19.76 3.01 -12.22
CA ALA A 99 20.14 4.40 -11.95
C ALA A 99 20.82 5.05 -13.16
N LYS A 100 21.56 4.29 -13.97
CA LYS A 100 22.16 4.80 -15.22
C LYS A 100 21.17 4.86 -16.38
N GLN A 101 20.29 3.87 -16.49
CA GLN A 101 19.38 3.71 -17.62
C GLN A 101 18.01 4.37 -17.43
N GLY A 102 17.66 4.78 -16.21
CA GLY A 102 16.34 5.31 -15.88
C GLY A 102 15.24 4.25 -15.70
N ASN A 103 15.61 3.00 -15.48
CA ASN A 103 14.65 1.90 -15.25
C ASN A 103 14.13 1.90 -13.81
N TRP A 104 13.11 1.09 -13.54
CA TRP A 104 12.52 0.95 -12.21
C TRP A 104 13.05 -0.29 -11.52
N VAL A 105 13.21 -0.21 -10.20
CA VAL A 105 13.60 -1.36 -9.36
C VAL A 105 12.61 -1.49 -8.21
N LEU A 106 12.12 -2.70 -7.98
CA LEU A 106 11.26 -3.06 -6.86
C LEU A 106 11.97 -4.10 -6.00
N LEU A 107 12.29 -3.73 -4.76
CA LEU A 107 12.83 -4.64 -3.77
C LEU A 107 11.71 -5.09 -2.84
N LYS A 108 11.44 -6.40 -2.80
CA LYS A 108 10.39 -7.00 -1.97
C LYS A 108 10.93 -7.45 -0.62
N ASN A 109 10.08 -7.40 0.41
CA ASN A 109 10.34 -7.92 1.75
C ASN A 109 11.58 -7.32 2.43
N VAL A 110 11.84 -6.04 2.24
CA VAL A 110 13.10 -5.42 2.71
C VAL A 110 13.25 -5.40 4.24
N HIS A 111 12.14 -5.50 4.99
CA HIS A 111 12.13 -5.67 6.45
C HIS A 111 12.88 -6.90 6.94
N LEU A 112 13.08 -7.92 6.09
CA LEU A 112 13.84 -9.13 6.42
C LEU A 112 15.35 -8.87 6.56
N ALA A 113 15.86 -7.76 6.00
CA ALA A 113 17.30 -7.44 6.00
C ALA A 113 17.59 -6.01 6.47
N PRO A 114 17.33 -5.68 7.75
CA PRO A 114 17.49 -4.32 8.27
C PRO A 114 18.94 -3.81 8.30
N GLN A 115 19.92 -4.72 8.38
CA GLN A 115 21.34 -4.36 8.30
C GLN A 115 21.72 -3.89 6.89
N TRP A 116 21.31 -4.65 5.87
CA TRP A 116 21.53 -4.31 4.47
C TRP A 116 20.83 -3.01 4.06
N LEU A 117 19.64 -2.73 4.62
CA LEU A 117 18.95 -1.45 4.40
C LEU A 117 19.78 -0.22 4.81
N LYS A 118 20.64 -0.33 5.82
CA LYS A 118 21.55 0.78 6.22
C LYS A 118 22.65 1.00 5.18
N GLU A 119 23.11 -0.07 4.54
CA GLU A 119 24.10 0.01 3.46
C GLU A 119 23.48 0.59 2.20
N LEU A 120 22.26 0.16 1.87
CA LEU A 120 21.46 0.73 0.79
C LEU A 120 21.24 2.23 0.98
N GLU A 121 20.86 2.67 2.17
CA GLU A 121 20.67 4.10 2.49
C GLU A 121 21.93 4.92 2.20
N LYS A 122 23.10 4.47 2.69
CA LYS A 122 24.39 5.13 2.41
C LYS A 122 24.68 5.20 0.91
N LYS A 123 24.38 4.13 0.18
CA LYS A 123 24.57 4.06 -1.27
C LYS A 123 23.68 5.07 -1.99
N LEU A 124 22.39 5.16 -1.61
CA LEU A 124 21.44 6.11 -2.19
C LEU A 124 21.91 7.55 -2.01
N HIS A 125 22.47 7.92 -0.85
CA HIS A 125 23.02 9.27 -0.65
C HIS A 125 24.16 9.64 -1.59
N SER A 126 24.94 8.66 -2.05
CA SER A 126 26.05 8.87 -2.98
C SER A 126 25.66 8.79 -4.46
N LEU A 127 24.44 8.30 -4.75
CA LEU A 127 24.00 7.98 -6.09
C LEU A 127 23.53 9.24 -6.83
N LYS A 128 23.88 9.36 -8.11
CA LYS A 128 23.32 10.35 -9.04
C LYS A 128 22.48 9.63 -10.09
N PRO A 129 21.19 9.37 -9.83
CA PRO A 129 20.36 8.61 -10.73
C PRO A 129 19.84 9.45 -11.90
N HIS A 130 19.50 8.77 -12.99
CA HIS A 130 18.73 9.32 -14.11
C HIS A 130 17.35 9.82 -13.62
N GLU A 131 16.80 10.87 -14.24
CA GLU A 131 15.55 11.50 -13.79
C GLU A 131 14.34 10.55 -13.79
N SER A 132 14.32 9.59 -14.71
CA SER A 132 13.25 8.56 -14.81
C SER A 132 13.43 7.36 -13.86
N PHE A 133 14.58 7.24 -13.19
CA PHE A 133 14.83 6.15 -12.25
C PHE A 133 13.84 6.23 -11.08
N ARG A 134 13.30 5.09 -10.67
CA ARG A 134 12.45 4.97 -9.48
C ARG A 134 12.84 3.72 -8.71
N LEU A 135 13.03 3.87 -7.40
CA LEU A 135 13.28 2.76 -6.48
C LEU A 135 12.08 2.56 -5.57
N PHE A 136 11.51 1.36 -5.62
CA PHE A 136 10.40 0.93 -4.79
C PHE A 136 10.88 -0.11 -3.78
N LEU A 137 10.43 0.02 -2.53
CA LEU A 137 10.74 -0.91 -1.45
C LEU A 137 9.41 -1.41 -0.86
N SER A 138 9.06 -2.68 -1.05
CA SER A 138 7.94 -3.30 -0.34
C SER A 138 8.40 -3.79 1.03
N THR A 139 7.68 -3.38 2.06
CA THR A 139 8.00 -3.70 3.45
C THR A 139 6.76 -3.87 4.32
N GLU A 140 6.82 -4.79 5.26
CA GLU A 140 5.91 -4.75 6.41
C GLU A 140 6.34 -3.61 7.34
N ILE A 141 5.38 -3.02 8.06
CA ILE A 141 5.65 -2.04 9.11
C ILE A 141 6.39 -2.77 10.25
N HIS A 142 7.71 -2.53 10.33
CA HIS A 142 8.58 -3.21 11.29
C HIS A 142 9.47 -2.22 12.05
N PRO A 143 9.60 -2.33 13.40
CA PRO A 143 10.40 -1.39 14.22
C PRO A 143 11.92 -1.41 13.96
N LYS A 144 12.39 -2.33 13.11
CA LYS A 144 13.82 -2.49 12.77
C LYS A 144 14.18 -1.75 11.48
N LEU A 145 13.19 -1.17 10.79
CA LEU A 145 13.44 -0.36 9.60
C LEU A 145 14.28 0.87 9.99
N PRO A 146 15.35 1.17 9.25
CA PRO A 146 16.15 2.36 9.52
C PRO A 146 15.32 3.64 9.41
N THR A 147 15.33 4.46 10.46
CA THR A 147 14.59 5.72 10.49
C THR A 147 15.14 6.74 9.50
N SER A 148 16.43 6.66 9.17
CA SER A 148 17.07 7.45 8.09
C SER A 148 16.41 7.18 6.74
N LEU A 149 16.22 5.90 6.39
CA LEU A 149 15.57 5.49 5.15
C LEU A 149 14.11 5.96 5.10
N LEU A 150 13.37 5.83 6.21
CA LEU A 150 11.98 6.32 6.31
C LEU A 150 11.87 7.83 6.15
N ARG A 151 12.87 8.60 6.60
CA ARG A 151 12.90 10.06 6.44
C ARG A 151 13.29 10.51 5.04
N MET A 152 14.14 9.74 4.36
CA MET A 152 14.61 10.05 3.01
C MET A 152 13.57 9.70 1.95
N GLY A 153 12.77 8.65 2.17
CA GLY A 153 11.79 8.15 1.22
C GLY A 153 10.37 8.64 1.45
N LEU A 154 9.52 8.49 0.43
CA LEU A 154 8.08 8.63 0.58
C LEU A 154 7.50 7.32 1.13
N CYS A 155 6.88 7.39 2.31
CA CYS A 155 6.20 6.25 2.91
C CYS A 155 4.72 6.24 2.51
N LEU A 156 4.32 5.24 1.74
CA LEU A 156 2.94 4.96 1.38
C LEU A 156 2.44 3.80 2.22
N VAL A 157 1.41 4.04 3.02
CA VAL A 157 0.84 3.01 3.90
C VAL A 157 -0.33 2.33 3.20
N PHE A 158 -0.23 1.01 3.05
CA PHE A 158 -1.26 0.16 2.48
C PHE A 158 -1.88 -0.69 3.58
N GLU A 159 -3.05 -0.25 4.01
CA GLU A 159 -3.90 -1.00 4.92
C GLU A 159 -4.99 -1.75 4.14
N PRO A 160 -5.45 -2.90 4.63
CA PRO A 160 -6.64 -3.53 4.09
C PRO A 160 -7.82 -2.55 4.16
N ALA A 161 -8.57 -2.47 3.06
CA ALA A 161 -9.71 -1.57 2.93
C ALA A 161 -10.67 -1.74 4.12
N THR A 162 -10.99 -0.64 4.80
CA THR A 162 -11.80 -0.66 6.03
C THR A 162 -13.26 -0.33 5.71
N GLY A 163 -14.17 -1.06 6.31
CA GLY A 163 -15.60 -0.97 6.04
C GLY A 163 -16.08 -1.85 4.88
N ILE A 164 -17.37 -2.17 4.92
CA ILE A 164 -18.02 -3.08 3.97
C ILE A 164 -17.94 -2.54 2.54
N ARG A 165 -18.24 -1.25 2.32
CA ARG A 165 -18.30 -0.65 0.99
C ARG A 165 -16.91 -0.64 0.30
N PRO A 166 -15.83 -0.15 0.93
CA PRO A 166 -14.49 -0.25 0.33
C PRO A 166 -14.05 -1.69 0.08
N SER A 167 -14.34 -2.63 0.98
CA SER A 167 -14.02 -4.04 0.77
C SER A 167 -14.77 -4.62 -0.44
N LEU A 168 -16.05 -4.30 -0.61
CA LEU A 168 -16.84 -4.72 -1.77
C LEU A 168 -16.29 -4.16 -3.07
N MET A 169 -15.99 -2.86 -3.11
CA MET A 169 -15.45 -2.21 -4.30
C MET A 169 -14.12 -2.85 -4.72
N ARG A 170 -13.23 -3.12 -3.75
CA ARG A 170 -11.98 -3.83 -4.00
C ARG A 170 -12.20 -5.22 -4.60
N THR A 171 -12.98 -6.07 -3.92
CA THR A 171 -13.23 -7.44 -4.37
C THR A 171 -13.94 -7.51 -5.73
N LEU A 172 -14.86 -6.58 -6.01
CA LEU A 172 -15.55 -6.55 -7.30
C LEU A 172 -14.62 -6.09 -8.43
N ASN A 173 -13.69 -5.18 -8.17
CA ASN A 173 -12.69 -4.72 -9.15
C ASN A 173 -11.62 -5.78 -9.47
N GLU A 174 -11.42 -6.77 -8.59
CA GLU A 174 -10.53 -7.91 -8.85
C GLU A 174 -11.11 -8.88 -9.90
N PHE A 175 -12.43 -8.87 -10.13
CA PHE A 175 -13.07 -9.69 -11.15
C PHE A 175 -13.21 -8.94 -12.47
N SER A 176 -12.86 -9.59 -13.59
CA SER A 176 -13.13 -9.01 -14.91
C SER A 176 -14.63 -9.00 -15.22
N GLU A 177 -15.11 -7.92 -15.83
CA GLU A 177 -16.50 -7.79 -16.29
C GLU A 177 -16.89 -8.96 -17.20
N SER A 178 -15.99 -9.32 -18.12
CA SER A 178 -16.13 -10.46 -19.04
C SER A 178 -16.31 -11.81 -18.35
N ARG A 179 -15.86 -11.97 -17.09
CA ARG A 179 -16.05 -13.18 -16.29
C ARG A 179 -17.38 -13.14 -15.52
N MET A 180 -17.75 -11.98 -15.00
CA MET A 180 -19.00 -11.79 -14.24
C MET A 180 -20.25 -11.87 -15.12
N GLU A 181 -20.17 -11.36 -16.35
CA GLU A 181 -21.31 -11.23 -17.27
C GLU A 181 -21.59 -12.49 -18.11
N LYS A 182 -20.73 -13.51 -18.05
CA LYS A 182 -20.99 -14.77 -18.76
C LYS A 182 -22.27 -15.44 -18.23
N ILE A 183 -23.03 -16.04 -19.15
CA ILE A 183 -24.23 -16.85 -18.86
C ILE A 183 -23.90 -17.97 -17.85
N PRO A 184 -24.74 -18.21 -16.83
CA PRO A 184 -26.09 -17.65 -16.62
C PRO A 184 -26.09 -16.24 -15.99
N ASN A 185 -27.12 -15.43 -16.29
CA ASN A 185 -27.27 -14.06 -15.77
C ASN A 185 -27.27 -13.96 -14.23
N ILE A 186 -27.50 -15.08 -13.52
CA ILE A 186 -27.39 -15.15 -12.06
C ILE A 186 -25.94 -15.08 -11.55
N ARG A 187 -24.96 -15.26 -12.42
CA ARG A 187 -23.53 -15.29 -12.09
C ARG A 187 -23.08 -13.99 -11.43
N ALA A 188 -23.42 -12.83 -12.00
CA ALA A 188 -23.09 -11.52 -11.40
C ALA A 188 -23.66 -11.38 -9.98
N LYS A 189 -24.90 -11.84 -9.75
CA LYS A 189 -25.51 -11.86 -8.41
C LYS A 189 -24.76 -12.78 -7.44
N ALA A 190 -24.23 -13.91 -7.92
CA ALA A 190 -23.43 -14.82 -7.10
C ALA A 190 -22.09 -14.20 -6.70
N TYR A 191 -21.39 -13.53 -7.62
CA TYR A 191 -20.16 -12.79 -7.31
C TYR A 191 -20.41 -11.69 -6.28
N PHE A 192 -21.49 -10.91 -6.44
CA PHE A 192 -21.84 -9.89 -5.45
C PHE A 192 -22.11 -10.50 -4.06
N ARG A 193 -22.86 -11.60 -3.97
CA ARG A 193 -23.12 -12.29 -2.69
C ARG A 193 -21.85 -12.84 -2.05
N LEU A 194 -20.93 -13.37 -2.85
CA LEU A 194 -19.62 -13.83 -2.38
C LEU A 194 -18.78 -12.67 -1.86
N ALA A 195 -18.67 -11.58 -2.62
CA ALA A 195 -17.95 -10.37 -2.21
C ALA A 195 -18.55 -9.78 -0.92
N TRP A 196 -19.88 -9.79 -0.79
CA TRP A 196 -20.58 -9.34 0.41
C TRP A 196 -20.28 -10.22 1.63
N LEU A 197 -20.33 -11.54 1.47
CA LEU A 197 -19.98 -12.49 2.52
C LEU A 197 -18.53 -12.29 2.97
N HIS A 198 -17.61 -12.20 2.02
CA HIS A 198 -16.19 -11.96 2.27
C HIS A 198 -15.98 -10.64 3.04
N ALA A 199 -16.58 -9.54 2.56
CA ALA A 199 -16.50 -8.24 3.22
C ALA A 199 -17.03 -8.27 4.66
N LEU A 200 -18.16 -8.95 4.92
CA LEU A 200 -18.70 -9.10 6.27
C LEU A 200 -17.78 -9.91 7.19
N VAL A 201 -17.26 -11.02 6.70
CA VAL A 201 -16.38 -11.92 7.46
C VAL A 201 -15.10 -11.20 7.86
N VAL A 202 -14.47 -10.48 6.92
CA VAL A 202 -13.28 -9.67 7.16
C VAL A 202 -13.58 -8.51 8.11
N GLU A 203 -14.67 -7.76 7.92
CA GLU A 203 -15.02 -6.66 8.82
C GLU A 203 -15.27 -7.13 10.25
N ARG A 204 -15.85 -8.32 10.44
CA ARG A 204 -16.04 -8.88 11.79
C ARG A 204 -14.73 -9.17 12.51
N LEU A 205 -13.62 -9.44 11.82
CA LEU A 205 -12.31 -9.67 12.46
C LEU A 205 -11.82 -8.45 13.23
N ARG A 206 -12.19 -7.24 12.80
CA ARG A 206 -11.89 -5.98 13.51
C ARG A 206 -12.50 -5.92 14.90
N TYR A 207 -13.63 -6.60 15.10
CA TYR A 207 -14.37 -6.60 16.36
C TYR A 207 -14.01 -7.81 17.25
N THR A 208 -12.87 -8.47 17.04
CA THR A 208 -12.39 -9.55 17.91
C THR A 208 -12.25 -9.03 19.35
N PRO A 209 -12.75 -9.75 20.39
CA PRO A 209 -13.30 -11.11 20.35
C PRO A 209 -14.82 -11.23 20.09
N LEU A 210 -15.55 -10.12 19.95
CA LEU A 210 -17.02 -10.13 19.72
C LEU A 210 -17.39 -10.61 18.31
N GLY A 211 -16.58 -10.25 17.31
CA GLY A 211 -16.78 -10.64 15.92
C GLY A 211 -16.43 -12.11 15.66
N TRP A 212 -15.29 -12.54 16.21
CA TRP A 212 -14.68 -13.86 16.12
C TRP A 212 -13.90 -14.15 17.41
N SER A 213 -13.70 -15.42 17.77
CA SER A 213 -12.97 -15.79 18.98
C SER A 213 -11.46 -15.49 18.90
N LYS A 214 -10.89 -15.50 17.69
CA LYS A 214 -9.49 -15.20 17.40
C LYS A 214 -9.39 -14.36 16.13
N HIS A 215 -8.24 -13.72 15.94
CA HIS A 215 -7.91 -13.10 14.67
C HIS A 215 -7.48 -14.19 13.69
N TYR A 216 -8.32 -14.50 12.71
CA TYR A 216 -8.05 -15.46 11.65
C TYR A 216 -7.52 -14.74 10.41
N GLU A 217 -6.59 -15.37 9.69
CA GLU A 217 -6.13 -14.91 8.38
C GLU A 217 -7.12 -15.39 7.32
N ILE A 218 -7.85 -14.45 6.70
CA ILE A 218 -8.86 -14.73 5.68
C ILE A 218 -8.41 -14.03 4.40
N ASN A 219 -7.98 -14.84 3.43
CA ASN A 219 -7.47 -14.44 2.12
C ASN A 219 -8.50 -14.65 1.02
#